data_AF-A0A0V8J0F6-F1
#
_entry.id   AF-A0A0V8J0F6-F1
#
_cell.length_a   1.000
_cell.length_b   1.000
_cell.length_c   1.000
_cell.angle_alpha   90.00
_cell.angle_beta   90.00
_cell.angle_gamma   90.00
#
_symmetry.space_group_name_H-M   'P 1'
#
loop_
_entity.id
_entity.type
_entity.pdbx_description
1 polymer ?
#
loop_
_entity_poly.entity_id
_entity_poly.type
_entity_poly.pdbx_seq_one_letter_code
_entity_poly.pdbx_strand_id
1 'polypeptide(L)'
;MEIQPLSRVAIDLGPITVYWYGIIIATGVMLGLWLATRESQRLGLKKELFIDLILWAVPIAIITARLYYVAFEWDYYSKNPQDIIKVWQGGIAIHGGLLGATLFTIIYAKKVNLSFWTIADIAAPSLIIGQSIGRWGNFMNQEAHGGEVTRSFLENLNLPNFIINQMSLVSH
;
A
#
# COMPACT_ATOMS: atom_id res chain seq x y z
N MET A 1 28.95 17.38 -8.98
CA MET A 1 28.22 16.24 -9.57
C MET A 1 26.75 16.64 -9.53
N GLU A 2 26.06 16.64 -10.66
CA GLU A 2 24.66 17.05 -10.75
C GLU A 2 23.78 16.00 -10.05
N ILE A 3 22.87 16.44 -9.17
CA ILE A 3 21.95 15.53 -8.47
C ILE A 3 20.83 15.20 -9.45
N GLN A 4 20.79 13.95 -9.90
CA GLN A 4 19.72 13.46 -10.78
C GLN A 4 18.91 12.39 -10.03
N PRO A 5 17.73 12.75 -9.48
CA PRO A 5 16.82 11.77 -8.88
C PRO A 5 16.19 10.88 -9.95
N LEU A 6 15.72 9.72 -9.54
CA LEU A 6 14.96 8.79 -10.38
C LEU A 6 13.60 9.40 -10.72
N SER A 7 13.16 9.16 -11.96
CA SER A 7 11.80 9.50 -12.35
C SER A 7 10.79 8.62 -11.60
N ARG A 8 9.72 9.24 -11.09
CA ARG A 8 8.54 8.53 -10.58
C ARG A 8 7.76 7.78 -11.67
N VAL A 9 7.91 8.22 -12.92
CA VAL A 9 7.25 7.63 -14.09
C VAL A 9 8.07 6.43 -14.55
N ALA A 10 7.43 5.26 -14.59
CA ALA A 10 8.04 4.03 -15.07
C ALA A 10 7.91 3.92 -16.60
N ILE A 11 6.71 4.17 -17.11
CA ILE A 11 6.40 4.11 -18.54
C ILE A 11 5.44 5.26 -18.85
N ASP A 12 5.80 6.05 -19.87
CA ASP A 12 4.92 7.07 -20.44
C ASP A 12 4.42 6.61 -21.80
N LEU A 13 3.12 6.41 -21.93
CA LEU A 13 2.47 6.00 -23.18
C LEU A 13 1.72 7.16 -23.84
N GLY A 14 1.86 8.40 -23.35
CA GLY A 14 1.12 9.57 -23.81
C GLY A 14 -0.10 9.87 -22.92
N PRO A 15 -1.32 9.41 -23.27
CA PRO A 15 -2.50 9.66 -22.44
C PRO A 15 -2.53 8.83 -21.14
N ILE A 16 -1.69 7.80 -21.03
CA ILE A 16 -1.60 6.92 -19.87
C ILE A 16 -0.16 6.90 -19.37
N THR A 17 0.01 7.32 -18.13
CA THR A 17 1.30 7.30 -17.44
C THR A 17 1.27 6.22 -16.36
N VAL A 18 2.23 5.30 -16.41
CA VAL A 18 2.40 4.25 -15.40
C VAL A 18 3.50 4.68 -14.43
N TYR A 19 3.17 4.73 -13.14
CA TYR A 19 4.09 5.14 -12.09
C TYR A 19 4.75 3.92 -11.42
N TRP A 20 6.02 4.08 -11.03
CA TRP A 20 6.74 3.04 -10.25
C TRP A 20 6.02 2.67 -8.97
N TYR A 21 5.38 3.65 -8.32
CA TYR A 21 4.58 3.42 -7.13
C TYR A 21 3.50 2.34 -7.34
N GLY A 22 2.74 2.42 -8.43
CA GLY A 22 1.70 1.43 -8.74
C GLY A 22 2.28 0.03 -9.01
N ILE A 23 3.38 -0.05 -9.76
CA ILE A 23 4.08 -1.31 -10.08
C ILE A 23 4.60 -1.98 -8.81
N ILE A 24 5.23 -1.21 -7.92
CA ILE A 24 5.82 -1.72 -6.67
C ILE A 24 4.72 -2.22 -5.73
N ILE A 25 3.64 -1.45 -5.57
CA ILE A 25 2.50 -1.86 -4.73
C ILE A 25 1.83 -3.12 -5.29
N ALA A 26 1.57 -3.17 -6.61
CA ALA A 26 1.00 -4.35 -7.26
C ALA A 26 1.89 -5.59 -7.06
N THR A 27 3.21 -5.43 -7.19
CA THR A 27 4.19 -6.49 -6.93
C THR A 27 4.13 -6.98 -5.49
N GLY A 28 4.08 -6.06 -4.52
CA GLY A 28 3.93 -6.40 -3.10
C GLY A 28 2.65 -7.18 -2.80
N VAL A 29 1.53 -6.78 -3.40
CA VAL A 29 0.24 -7.49 -3.30
C VAL A 29 0.33 -8.89 -3.91
N MET A 30 0.91 -9.03 -5.11
CA MET A 30 1.05 -10.32 -5.78
C MET A 30 1.92 -11.30 -4.98
N LEU A 31 3.06 -10.83 -4.46
CA LEU A 31 3.95 -11.66 -3.64
C LEU A 31 3.30 -12.02 -2.29
N GLY A 32 2.60 -11.08 -1.66
CA GLY A 32 1.84 -11.34 -0.44
C GLY A 32 0.73 -12.38 -0.65
N LEU A 33 -0.04 -12.25 -1.72
CA LEU A 33 -1.09 -13.22 -2.08
C LEU A 33 -0.50 -14.60 -2.40
N TRP A 34 0.59 -14.65 -3.17
CA TRP A 34 1.29 -15.89 -3.47
C TRP A 34 1.76 -16.60 -2.19
N LEU A 35 2.40 -15.87 -1.27
CA LEU A 35 2.88 -16.44 -0.01
C LEU A 35 1.73 -16.94 0.86
N ALA A 36 0.67 -16.14 1.02
CA ALA A 36 -0.49 -16.52 1.84
C ALA A 36 -1.21 -17.74 1.26
N THR A 37 -1.32 -17.83 -0.07
CA THR A 37 -1.91 -18.98 -0.77
C THR A 37 -1.03 -20.23 -0.64
N ARG A 38 0.29 -20.08 -0.75
CA ARG A 38 1.22 -21.19 -0.55
C ARG A 38 1.14 -21.72 0.88
N GLU A 39 1.05 -20.82 1.84
CA GLU A 39 0.96 -21.17 3.26
C GLU A 39 -0.40 -21.77 3.63
N SER A 40 -1.49 -21.28 3.04
CA SER A 40 -2.82 -21.87 3.22
C SER A 40 -2.86 -23.31 2.70
N GLN A 41 -2.27 -23.58 1.53
CA GLN A 41 -2.14 -24.94 0.99
C GLN A 41 -1.27 -25.85 1.87
N ARG A 42 -0.17 -25.33 2.42
CA ARG A 42 0.70 -26.07 3.35
C ARG A 42 -0.06 -26.55 4.58
N LEU A 43 -1.05 -25.78 5.03
CA LEU A 43 -1.93 -26.10 6.16
C LEU A 43 -3.19 -26.90 5.77
N GLY A 44 -3.32 -27.32 4.51
CA GLY A 44 -4.46 -28.11 4.03
C GLY A 44 -5.73 -27.29 3.79
N LEU A 45 -5.64 -25.95 3.73
CA LEU A 45 -6.76 -25.07 3.41
C LEU A 45 -6.93 -24.92 1.90
N LYS A 46 -8.11 -24.43 1.50
CA LYS A 46 -8.43 -24.16 0.09
C LYS A 46 -7.47 -23.13 -0.48
N LYS A 47 -7.04 -23.35 -1.74
CA LYS A 47 -6.20 -22.42 -2.49
C LYS A 47 -6.89 -21.07 -2.68
N GLU A 48 -8.19 -21.10 -2.87
CA GLU A 48 -9.04 -19.95 -3.17
C GLU A 48 -9.26 -19.07 -1.95
N LEU A 49 -8.97 -19.56 -0.73
CA LEU A 49 -9.25 -18.85 0.53
C LEU A 49 -8.74 -17.40 0.51
N PHE A 50 -7.48 -17.19 0.15
CA PHE A 50 -6.88 -15.85 0.13
C PHE A 50 -7.21 -15.06 -1.14
N ILE A 51 -7.49 -15.75 -2.25
CA ILE A 51 -7.94 -15.11 -3.50
C ILE A 51 -9.34 -14.51 -3.28
N ASP A 52 -10.27 -15.29 -2.72
CA ASP A 52 -11.61 -14.83 -2.37
C ASP A 52 -11.56 -13.73 -1.31
N LEU A 53 -10.72 -13.90 -0.28
CA LEU A 53 -10.55 -12.89 0.75
C LEU A 53 -10.09 -11.56 0.15
N ILE A 54 -9.05 -11.55 -0.69
CA ILE A 54 -8.48 -10.29 -1.22
C ILE A 54 -9.42 -9.61 -2.24
N LEU A 55 -10.13 -10.39 -3.06
CA LEU A 55 -11.08 -9.87 -4.04
C LEU A 55 -12.21 -9.07 -3.39
N TRP A 56 -12.60 -9.42 -2.17
CA TRP A 56 -13.59 -8.68 -1.41
C TRP A 56 -12.99 -7.66 -0.44
N ALA A 57 -11.89 -8.01 0.24
CA ALA A 57 -11.27 -7.14 1.23
C ALA A 57 -10.72 -5.85 0.62
N VAL A 58 -10.15 -5.90 -0.60
CA VAL A 58 -9.56 -4.71 -1.24
C VAL A 58 -10.63 -3.66 -1.58
N PRO A 59 -11.73 -3.97 -2.29
CA PRO A 59 -12.80 -3.01 -2.51
C PRO A 59 -13.40 -2.46 -1.21
N ILE A 60 -13.62 -3.33 -0.21
CA ILE A 60 -14.16 -2.92 1.09
C ILE A 60 -13.19 -1.97 1.81
N ALA A 61 -11.88 -2.26 1.77
CA ALA A 61 -10.86 -1.40 2.35
C ALA A 61 -10.84 -0.02 1.68
N ILE A 62 -10.94 0.06 0.35
CA ILE A 62 -10.97 1.34 -0.37
C ILE A 62 -12.21 2.16 0.03
N ILE A 63 -13.38 1.52 0.06
CA ILE A 63 -14.64 2.17 0.44
C ILE A 63 -14.57 2.69 1.87
N THR A 64 -14.17 1.85 2.81
CA THR A 64 -14.09 2.21 4.23
C THR A 64 -12.99 3.24 4.53
N ALA A 65 -11.86 3.17 3.83
CA ALA A 65 -10.81 4.19 3.92
C ALA A 65 -11.30 5.57 3.45
N ARG A 66 -12.12 5.60 2.38
CA ARG A 66 -12.74 6.85 1.91
C ARG A 66 -13.77 7.37 2.89
N LEU A 67 -14.69 6.52 3.35
CA LEU A 67 -15.73 6.91 4.29
C LEU A 67 -15.14 7.42 5.62
N TYR A 68 -14.06 6.80 6.09
CA TYR A 68 -13.35 7.24 7.28
C TYR A 68 -12.71 8.62 7.09
N TYR A 69 -12.06 8.87 5.94
CA TYR A 69 -11.51 10.19 5.62
C TYR A 69 -12.61 11.26 5.54
N VAL A 70 -13.72 10.94 4.88
CA VAL A 70 -14.88 11.85 4.76
C VAL A 70 -15.48 12.18 6.11
N ALA A 71 -15.56 11.21 7.02
CA ALA A 71 -16.04 11.43 8.38
C ALA A 71 -15.10 12.35 9.19
N PHE A 72 -13.78 12.24 8.96
CA PHE A 72 -12.79 13.12 9.59
C PHE A 72 -12.85 14.55 9.05
N GLU A 73 -13.05 14.72 7.74
CA GLU A 73 -13.14 16.00 7.04
C GLU A 73 -14.59 16.45 6.78
N TRP A 74 -15.50 16.14 7.71
CA TRP A 74 -16.95 16.28 7.49
C TRP A 74 -17.40 17.72 7.18
N ASP A 75 -16.72 18.72 7.75
CA ASP A 75 -17.02 20.14 7.50
C ASP A 75 -16.88 20.54 6.02
N TYR A 76 -15.95 19.89 5.31
CA TYR A 76 -15.78 20.07 3.87
C TYR A 76 -16.82 19.28 3.07
N TYR A 77 -16.99 18.00 3.39
CA TYR A 77 -17.84 17.10 2.59
C TYR A 77 -19.33 17.32 2.78
N SER A 78 -19.76 17.83 3.93
CA SER A 78 -21.17 18.26 4.15
C SER A 78 -21.59 19.37 3.19
N LYS A 79 -20.64 20.20 2.74
CA LYS A 79 -20.85 21.26 1.75
C LYS A 79 -20.62 20.80 0.31
N ASN A 80 -19.92 19.68 0.12
CA ASN A 80 -19.53 19.14 -1.19
C ASN A 80 -19.80 17.62 -1.29
N PRO A 81 -21.06 17.16 -1.16
CA PRO A 81 -21.38 15.73 -1.09
C PRO A 81 -20.97 14.96 -2.36
N GLN A 82 -20.93 15.63 -3.52
CA GLN A 82 -20.46 15.04 -4.78
C GLN A 82 -18.98 14.62 -4.74
N ASP A 83 -18.17 15.18 -3.85
CA ASP A 83 -16.75 14.87 -3.74
C ASP A 83 -16.51 13.59 -2.95
N ILE A 84 -17.50 13.09 -2.21
CA ILE A 84 -17.40 11.86 -1.40
C ILE A 84 -16.98 10.66 -2.26
N ILE A 85 -17.54 10.53 -3.47
CA ILE A 85 -17.26 9.40 -4.37
C ILE A 85 -15.96 9.54 -5.17
N LYS A 86 -15.33 10.73 -5.17
CA LYS A 86 -14.16 11.06 -6.00
C LYS A 86 -12.86 10.51 -5.39
N VAL A 87 -12.76 9.18 -5.29
CA VAL A 87 -11.58 8.49 -4.71
C VAL A 87 -10.28 8.74 -5.47
N TRP A 88 -10.36 9.11 -6.76
CA TRP A 88 -9.19 9.44 -7.59
C TRP A 88 -8.59 10.82 -7.29
N GLN A 89 -9.28 11.66 -6.52
CA GLN A 89 -8.75 12.96 -6.08
C GLN A 89 -7.93 12.86 -4.77
N GLY A 90 -7.64 11.65 -4.29
CA GLY A 90 -6.98 11.42 -3.01
C GLY A 90 -7.99 11.39 -1.85
N GLY A 91 -7.52 11.64 -0.62
CA GLY A 91 -8.35 11.60 0.59
C GLY A 91 -8.75 10.18 0.99
N ILE A 92 -7.74 9.34 1.22
CA ILE A 92 -7.90 7.95 1.68
C ILE A 92 -7.18 7.84 3.02
N ALA A 93 -7.90 7.43 4.06
CA ALA A 93 -7.32 7.21 5.39
C ALA A 93 -7.04 5.72 5.62
N ILE A 94 -5.76 5.37 5.84
CA ILE A 94 -5.36 3.97 6.06
C ILE A 94 -6.09 3.30 7.23
N HIS A 95 -6.43 4.07 8.28
CA HIS A 95 -7.20 3.61 9.44
C HIS A 95 -8.56 3.02 9.03
N GLY A 96 -9.28 3.69 8.13
CA GLY A 96 -10.56 3.21 7.64
C GLY A 96 -10.42 1.92 6.83
N GLY A 97 -9.39 1.84 5.98
CA GLY A 97 -9.12 0.65 5.18
C GLY A 97 -8.75 -0.56 6.04
N LEU A 98 -7.92 -0.35 7.07
CA LEU A 98 -7.55 -1.40 8.02
C LEU A 98 -8.78 -1.88 8.82
N LEU A 99 -9.63 -0.95 9.28
CA LEU A 99 -10.86 -1.28 10.00
C LEU A 99 -11.80 -2.12 9.12
N GLY A 100 -12.06 -1.67 7.89
CA GLY A 100 -12.94 -2.37 6.96
C GLY A 100 -12.42 -3.75 6.55
N ALA A 101 -11.13 -3.86 6.20
CA ALA A 101 -10.51 -5.13 5.86
C ALA A 101 -10.53 -6.11 7.05
N THR A 102 -10.25 -5.63 8.27
CA THR A 102 -10.27 -6.46 9.47
C THR A 102 -11.67 -6.97 9.78
N LEU A 103 -12.67 -6.08 9.77
CA LEU A 103 -14.06 -6.44 10.02
C LEU A 103 -14.57 -7.45 8.97
N PHE A 104 -14.26 -7.22 7.69
CA PHE A 104 -14.59 -8.16 6.63
C PHE A 104 -13.90 -9.51 6.84
N THR A 105 -12.62 -9.53 7.21
CA THR A 105 -11.87 -10.77 7.46
C THR A 105 -12.49 -11.57 8.62
N ILE A 106 -12.94 -10.90 9.68
CA ILE A 106 -13.66 -11.56 10.80
C ILE A 106 -14.96 -12.22 10.31
N ILE A 107 -15.73 -11.52 9.48
CA ILE A 107 -16.99 -12.05 8.91
C ILE A 107 -16.70 -13.21 7.95
N TYR A 108 -15.71 -13.03 7.07
CA TYR A 108 -15.29 -14.04 6.10
C TYR A 108 -14.79 -15.31 6.78
N ALA A 109 -13.95 -15.18 7.83
CA ALA A 109 -13.47 -16.30 8.64
C ALA A 109 -14.62 -17.16 9.17
N LYS A 110 -15.66 -16.53 9.73
CA LYS A 110 -16.87 -17.22 10.18
C LYS A 110 -17.58 -17.94 9.03
N LYS A 111 -17.71 -17.29 7.86
CA LYS A 111 -18.37 -17.86 6.67
C LYS A 111 -17.66 -19.12 6.14
N VAL A 112 -16.33 -19.20 6.28
CA VAL A 112 -15.52 -20.33 5.84
C VAL A 112 -15.20 -21.33 6.97
N ASN A 113 -15.84 -21.19 8.14
CA ASN A 113 -15.61 -22.02 9.33
C ASN A 113 -14.14 -22.07 9.80
N LEU A 114 -13.44 -20.93 9.72
CA LEU A 114 -12.09 -20.75 10.26
C LEU A 114 -12.10 -19.72 11.39
N SER A 115 -11.11 -19.81 12.27
CA SER A 115 -10.86 -18.73 13.22
C SER A 115 -10.24 -17.53 12.50
N PHE A 116 -10.56 -16.31 12.95
CA PHE A 116 -9.90 -15.10 12.45
C PHE A 116 -8.38 -15.19 12.60
N TRP A 117 -7.91 -15.72 13.74
CA TRP A 117 -6.49 -15.88 14.06
C TRP A 117 -5.78 -16.79 13.07
N THR A 118 -6.42 -17.88 12.62
CA THR A 118 -5.84 -18.75 11.58
C THR A 118 -5.57 -17.97 10.30
N ILE A 119 -6.52 -17.13 9.85
CA ILE A 119 -6.31 -16.31 8.65
C ILE A 119 -5.25 -15.23 8.91
N ALA A 120 -5.28 -14.59 10.07
CA ALA A 120 -4.32 -13.54 10.44
C ALA A 120 -2.88 -14.08 10.52
N ASP A 121 -2.67 -15.26 11.12
CA ASP A 121 -1.35 -15.89 11.25
C ASP A 121 -0.77 -16.25 9.89
N ILE A 122 -1.60 -16.76 8.98
CA ILE A 122 -1.18 -17.05 7.59
C ILE A 122 -0.87 -15.75 6.83
N ALA A 123 -1.64 -14.69 7.06
CA ALA A 123 -1.48 -13.40 6.38
C ALA A 123 -0.29 -12.58 6.90
N ALA A 124 0.12 -12.75 8.16
CA ALA A 124 1.09 -11.88 8.82
C ALA A 124 2.44 -11.78 8.06
N PRO A 125 3.07 -12.89 7.60
CA PRO A 125 4.29 -12.82 6.79
C PRO A 125 4.07 -12.05 5.48
N SER A 126 2.92 -12.25 4.83
CA SER A 126 2.56 -11.55 3.59
C SER A 126 2.38 -10.05 3.78
N LEU A 127 1.83 -9.62 4.93
CA LEU A 127 1.71 -8.20 5.28
C LEU A 127 3.09 -7.55 5.46
N ILE A 128 4.04 -8.25 6.10
CA ILE A 128 5.41 -7.76 6.28
C ILE A 128 6.09 -7.56 4.92
N ILE A 129 5.94 -8.52 4.00
CA ILE A 129 6.47 -8.41 2.63
C ILE A 129 5.83 -7.23 1.91
N GLY A 130 4.51 -7.10 1.96
CA GLY A 130 3.78 -5.99 1.34
C GLY A 130 4.26 -4.63 1.86
N GLN A 131 4.43 -4.48 3.18
CA GLN A 131 4.95 -3.25 3.77
C GLN A 131 6.40 -2.97 3.36
N SER A 132 7.26 -3.99 3.37
CA SER A 132 8.68 -3.85 3.02
C SER A 132 8.86 -3.44 1.56
N ILE A 133 8.10 -4.05 0.65
CA ILE A 133 8.10 -3.69 -0.78
C ILE A 133 7.49 -2.31 -0.98
N GLY A 134 6.38 -1.99 -0.29
CA GLY A 134 5.72 -0.70 -0.38
C GLY A 134 6.63 0.48 -0.04
N ARG A 135 7.62 0.31 0.86
CA ARG A 135 8.61 1.35 1.17
C ARG A 135 9.44 1.79 -0.03
N TRP A 136 9.69 0.88 -0.98
CA TRP A 136 10.35 1.24 -2.24
C TRP A 136 9.46 2.15 -3.10
N GLY A 137 8.13 2.00 -3.01
CA GLY A 137 7.19 2.93 -3.63
C GLY A 137 7.34 4.34 -3.06
N ASN A 138 7.36 4.45 -1.72
CA ASN A 138 7.58 5.74 -1.06
C ASN A 138 8.92 6.37 -1.46
N PHE A 139 9.97 5.56 -1.56
CA PHE A 139 11.29 5.99 -2.03
C PHE A 139 11.25 6.55 -3.47
N MET A 140 10.55 5.88 -4.40
CA MET A 140 10.40 6.37 -5.78
C MET A 140 9.56 7.66 -5.86
N ASN A 141 8.60 7.84 -4.95
CA ASN A 141 7.78 9.05 -4.86
C ASN A 141 8.39 10.16 -3.99
N GLN A 142 9.54 9.92 -3.35
CA GLN A 142 10.18 10.85 -2.41
C GLN A 142 9.26 11.27 -1.25
N GLU A 143 8.41 10.36 -0.76
CA GLU A 143 7.51 10.59 0.37
C GLU A 143 7.88 9.73 1.59
N ALA A 144 7.26 10.02 2.74
CA ALA A 144 7.48 9.30 4.00
C ALA A 144 8.97 9.19 4.40
N HIS A 145 9.73 10.26 4.14
CA HIS A 145 11.15 10.37 4.47
C HIS A 145 11.37 10.63 5.97
N GLY A 146 12.61 10.40 6.41
CA GLY A 146 13.06 10.74 7.76
C GLY A 146 13.39 12.22 7.93
N GLY A 147 14.07 12.54 9.04
CA GLY A 147 14.60 13.88 9.28
C GLY A 147 15.73 14.27 8.31
N GLU A 148 15.99 15.57 8.22
CA GLU A 148 17.05 16.11 7.37
C GLU A 148 18.44 15.64 7.84
N VAL A 149 19.30 15.31 6.88
CA VAL A 149 20.68 14.89 7.11
C VAL A 149 21.60 15.50 6.06
N THR A 150 22.89 15.59 6.37
CA THR A 150 23.88 16.08 5.40
C THR A 150 24.21 15.03 4.35
N ARG A 151 24.56 15.46 3.13
CA ARG A 151 24.98 14.54 2.07
C ARG A 151 26.23 13.74 2.46
N SER A 152 27.19 14.36 3.13
CA SER A 152 28.40 13.70 3.62
C SER A 152 28.07 12.55 4.58
N PHE A 153 27.04 12.70 5.42
CA PHE A 153 26.56 11.60 6.26
C PHE A 153 26.10 10.40 5.42
N LEU A 154 25.32 10.63 4.36
CA LEU A 154 24.84 9.55 3.47
C LEU A 154 25.97 8.89 2.69
N GLU A 155 26.96 9.66 2.22
CA GLU A 155 28.13 9.13 1.51
C GLU A 155 29.00 8.25 2.43
N ASN A 156 29.12 8.61 3.71
CA ASN A 156 29.84 7.81 4.71
C ASN A 156 29.17 6.45 5.01
N LEU A 157 27.90 6.27 4.65
CA LEU A 157 27.19 4.98 4.79
C LEU A 157 27.50 3.99 3.66
N ASN A 158 28.39 4.33 2.72
CA ASN A 158 28.72 3.51 1.54
C ASN A 158 27.48 3.16 0.70
N LEU A 159 26.50 4.07 0.65
CA LEU A 159 25.30 3.87 -0.16
C LEU A 159 25.60 4.11 -1.65
N PRO A 160 24.97 3.35 -2.56
CA PRO A 160 24.99 3.65 -3.99
C PRO A 160 24.52 5.07 -4.30
N ASN A 161 25.15 5.73 -5.29
CA ASN A 161 24.83 7.10 -5.67
C ASN A 161 23.35 7.31 -6.04
N PHE A 162 22.70 6.32 -6.66
CA PHE A 162 21.28 6.44 -7.01
C PHE A 162 20.38 6.55 -5.77
N ILE A 163 20.77 5.92 -4.65
CA ILE A 163 20.06 6.03 -3.38
C ILE A 163 20.25 7.43 -2.78
N ILE A 164 21.50 7.88 -2.73
CA ILE A 164 21.84 9.21 -2.19
C ILE A 164 21.15 10.31 -3.00
N ASN A 165 21.18 10.20 -4.34
CA ASN A 165 20.54 11.17 -5.22
C ASN A 165 19.03 11.16 -5.08
N GLN A 166 18.40 9.99 -4.93
CA GLN A 166 16.96 9.89 -4.72
C GLN A 166 16.51 10.44 -3.36
N MET A 167 17.37 10.36 -2.33
CA MET A 167 17.13 10.96 -1.01
C MET A 167 17.31 12.49 -1.00
N SER A 168 17.86 13.07 -2.07
CA SER A 168 17.90 14.52 -2.22
C SER A 168 16.50 15.01 -2.60
N LEU A 169 15.76 15.44 -1.59
CA LEU A 169 14.46 16.08 -1.77
C LEU A 169 14.69 17.45 -2.38
N VAL A 170 14.27 17.66 -3.62
CA VAL A 170 14.26 18.99 -4.21
C VAL A 170 13.11 19.73 -3.52
N SER A 171 13.43 20.67 -2.64
CA SER A 171 12.44 21.60 -2.10
C SER A 171 11.81 22.34 -3.28
N HIS A 172 10.53 22.10 -3.52
CA HIS A 172 9.70 23.01 -4.30
C HIS A 172 9.43 24.28 -3.50
#